data_AF-A0A6M3IFV8-F1
#
_entry.id   AF-A0A6M3IFV8-F1
#
_cell.length_a   1.000
_cell.length_b   1.000
_cell.length_c   1.000
_cell.angle_alpha   90.00
_cell.angle_beta   90.00
_cell.angle_gamma   90.00
#
_symmetry.space_group_name_H-M   'P 1'
#
loop_
_entity.id
_entity.type
_entity.pdbx_description
1 polymer ?
#
loop_
_entity_poly.entity_id
_entity_poly.type
_entity_poly.pdbx_seq_one_letter_code
_entity_poly.pdbx_strand_id
1 'polypeptide(L)' 'MRYKKYNWVGNKIDDNDMCILHDIKERGGKPITEQVAEAVKEYVTKTKGTA' A
#
# COMPACT_ATOMS: atom_id res chain seq x y z
N MET A 1 -20.07 5.16 9.78
CA MET A 1 -18.67 5.57 10.09
C MET A 1 -18.13 6.36 8.90
N ARG A 2 -17.70 7.61 9.09
CA ARG A 2 -17.09 8.43 8.02
C ARG A 2 -15.58 8.16 8.01
N TYR A 3 -15.11 7.36 7.06
CA TYR A 3 -13.68 7.14 6.86
C TYR A 3 -13.06 8.42 6.28
N LYS A 4 -11.93 8.88 6.84
CA LYS A 4 -11.16 10.01 6.31
C LYS A 4 -10.71 9.65 4.90
N LYS A 5 -11.11 10.46 3.90
CA LYS A 5 -10.71 10.30 2.50
C LYS A 5 -9.22 10.62 2.37
N TYR A 6 -8.37 9.60 2.43
CA TYR A 6 -7.00 9.73 1.95
C TYR A 6 -7.07 9.67 0.43
N ASN A 7 -6.75 10.78 -0.25
CA ASN A 7 -6.64 10.83 -1.71
C ASN A 7 -5.40 10.02 -2.10
N TRP A 8 -5.60 8.74 -2.41
CA TRP A 8 -4.59 7.94 -3.07
C TRP A 8 -4.37 8.55 -4.46
N VAL A 9 -3.16 9.03 -4.70
CA VAL A 9 -2.76 9.59 -5.99
C VAL A 9 -2.72 8.44 -6.99
N GLY A 10 -3.81 8.26 -7.74
CA GLY A 10 -3.82 7.83 -9.15
C GLY A 10 -3.59 6.36 -9.50
N ASN A 11 -3.12 5.47 -8.61
CA ASN A 11 -2.94 4.07 -8.99
C ASN A 11 -4.20 3.26 -8.67
N LYS A 12 -4.88 2.77 -9.72
CA LYS A 12 -5.86 1.70 -9.58
C LYS A 12 -5.11 0.45 -9.13
N ILE A 13 -5.44 -0.03 -7.94
CA ILE A 13 -5.07 -1.36 -7.49
C ILE A 13 -6.20 -2.29 -7.91
N ASP A 14 -5.87 -3.43 -8.50
CA ASP A 14 -6.86 -4.44 -8.84
C ASP A 14 -7.52 -5.01 -7.57
N ASP A 15 -8.80 -5.40 -7.68
CA ASP A 15 -9.58 -5.88 -6.53
C ASP A 15 -8.91 -7.08 -5.83
N ASN A 16 -8.21 -7.92 -6.60
CA ASN A 16 -7.49 -9.08 -6.09
C ASN A 16 -6.31 -8.67 -5.19
N ASP A 17 -5.56 -7.65 -5.59
CA ASP A 17 -4.45 -7.12 -4.81
C ASP A 17 -4.95 -6.41 -3.54
N MET A 18 -6.09 -5.73 -3.63
CA MET A 18 -6.75 -5.16 -2.45
C MET A 18 -7.23 -6.23 -1.46
N CYS A 19 -7.76 -7.37 -1.93
CA CYS A 19 -8.10 -8.50 -1.08
C CYS A 19 -6.87 -9.01 -0.31
N ILE A 20 -5.74 -9.18 -0.99
CA ILE A 20 -4.49 -9.64 -0.36
C ILE A 20 -4.01 -8.64 0.70
N LEU A 21 -4.04 -7.34 0.41
CA LEU A 21 -3.65 -6.30 1.37
C LEU A 21 -4.56 -6.28 2.61
N HIS A 22 -5.85 -6.55 2.43
CA HIS A 22 -6.80 -6.70 3.52
C HIS A 22 -6.49 -7.92 4.40
N ASP A 23 -6.23 -9.08 3.80
CA ASP A 23 -5.83 -10.29 4.53
C ASP A 23 -4.54 -10.07 5.34
N ILE A 24 -3.55 -9.40 4.76
CA ILE A 24 -2.28 -9.07 5.44
C ILE A 24 -2.54 -8.11 6.60
N LYS A 25 -3.39 -7.09 6.41
CA LYS A 25 -3.76 -6.17 7.48
C LYS A 25 -4.43 -6.90 8.64
N GLU A 26 -5.36 -7.81 8.37
CA GLU A 26 -6.07 -8.56 9.41
C GLU A 26 -5.13 -9.47 10.21
N ARG A 27 -4.14 -10.08 9.55
CA ARG A 27 -3.18 -10.97 10.21
C ARG A 27 -2.06 -10.22 10.94
N GLY A 28 -1.60 -9.10 10.39
CA GLY A 28 -0.43 -8.36 10.88
C GLY A 28 -0.74 -7.13 11.73
N GLY A 29 -2.00 -6.68 11.77
CA GLY A 29 -2.42 -5.48 12.53
C GLY A 29 -1.93 -4.14 11.95
N LYS A 30 -1.21 -4.16 10.83
CA LYS A 30 -0.63 -2.96 10.22
C LYS A 30 -1.58 -2.32 9.19
N PRO A 31 -1.85 -1.01 9.24
CA PRO A 31 -2.71 -0.35 8.26
C PRO A 31 -2.20 -0.51 6.82
N ILE A 32 -3.10 -0.75 5.85
CA ILE A 32 -2.76 -0.90 4.42
C ILE A 32 -1.95 0.30 3.91
N THR A 33 -2.27 1.52 4.38
CA THR A 33 -1.54 2.74 4.00
C THR A 33 -0.08 2.71 4.39
N GLU A 34 0.26 2.13 5.54
CA GLU A 34 1.65 1.97 5.98
C GLU A 34 2.37 0.90 5.17
N GLN A 35 1.68 -0.22 4.88
CA GLN A 35 2.23 -1.30 4.05
C GLN A 35 2.58 -0.79 2.65
N VAL A 36 1.68 -0.01 2.03
CA VAL A 36 1.91 0.57 0.71
C VAL A 36 3.01 1.63 0.74
N ALA A 37 3.08 2.46 1.78
CA ALA A 37 4.16 3.43 1.93
C ALA A 37 5.55 2.75 2.02
N GLU A 38 5.65 1.63 2.73
CA GLU A 38 6.87 0.84 2.83
C GLU A 38 7.24 0.22 1.48
N ALA A 39 6.29 -0.45 0.82
CA ALA A 39 6.52 -1.05 -0.49
C ALA A 39 6.99 -0.01 -1.53
N VAL A 40 6.39 1.17 -1.55
CA VAL A 40 6.80 2.27 -2.44
C VAL A 40 8.21 2.76 -2.08
N LYS A 41 8.52 2.93 -0.80
CA LYS A 41 9.86 3.35 -0.35
C LYS A 41 10.92 2.33 -0.79
N GLU A 42 10.66 1.04 -0.61
CA GLU A 42 11.56 -0.02 -1.07
C GLU A 42 11.75 0.00 -2.59
N TYR A 43 10.66 0.12 -3.35
CA TYR A 43 10.71 0.18 -4.80
C TYR A 43 11.54 1.37 -5.29
N VAL A 44 11.30 2.56 -4.75
CA VAL A 44 12.04 3.78 -5.09
C VAL A 44 13.52 3.65 -4.71
N THR A 45 13.82 3.03 -3.56
CA THR A 45 15.21 2.81 -3.13
C THR A 45 15.94 1.85 -4.07
N LYS A 46 15.29 0.74 -4.44
CA LYS A 46 15.84 -0.25 -5.38
C LYS A 46 16.06 0.33 -6.77
N THR A 47 15.12 1.13 -7.27
CA THR A 47 15.20 1.74 -8.61
C THR A 47 16.20 2.90 -8.67
N LYS A 48 16.35 3.70 -7.62
CA LYS A 48 17.35 4.77 -7.54
C LYS A 48 18.76 4.28 -7.23
N GLY A 49 18.92 3.07 -6.68
CA GLY A 49 20.23 2.42 -6.49
C GLY A 49 20.82 1.79 -7.75
N THR A 50 20.04 1.73 -8.84
CA THR A 50 20.44 1.25 -10.18
C THR A 50 20.40 2.38 -11.21
N ALA A 51 20.94 3.55 -10.87
CA ALA A 51 21.21 4.65 -11.79
C ALA A 51 22.68 5.04 -11.71
#